data_AF-A0A6N0NVL3-F1
#
_entry.id   AF-A0A6N0NVL3-F1
#
_cell.length_a   1.000
_cell.length_b   1.000
_cell.length_c   1.000
_cell.angle_alpha   90.00
_cell.angle_beta   90.00
_cell.angle_gamma   90.00
#
_symmetry.space_group_name_H-M   'P 1'
#
loop_
_entity.id
_entity.type
_entity.pdbx_description
1 polymer ?
#
loop_
_entity_poly.entity_id
_entity_poly.type
_entity_poly.pdbx_seq_one_letter_code
_entity_poly.pdbx_strand_id
1 'polypeptide(L)' 'MTEICEKVFRSKAGKTVIVRVFFTPGVKVEVTGDFFGSEEDLEDLERDLAQLRLSEVKILGLDNQEVLQKVKECILSHT' A
#
# COMPACT_ATOMS: atom_id res chain seq x y z
N MET A 1 -18.30 -7.46 -9.63
CA MET A 1 -17.16 -7.00 -10.43
C MET A 1 -16.12 -6.54 -9.44
N THR A 2 -14.94 -7.16 -9.42
CA THR A 2 -13.83 -6.67 -8.58
C THR A 2 -13.12 -5.60 -9.38
N GLU A 3 -13.13 -4.38 -8.88
CA GLU A 3 -12.37 -3.28 -9.46
C GLU A 3 -11.01 -3.20 -8.77
N ILE A 4 -9.97 -2.82 -9.52
CA ILE A 4 -8.60 -2.74 -9.02
C ILE A 4 -7.98 -1.40 -9.42
N CYS A 5 -7.33 -0.75 -8.46
CA CYS A 5 -6.45 0.38 -8.70
C CYS A 5 -5.01 -0.05 -8.42
N GLU A 6 -4.11 0.16 -9.38
CA GLU A 6 -2.67 -0.09 -9.22
C GLU A 6 -1.89 1.22 -9.31
N LYS A 7 -0.92 1.40 -8.40
CA LYS A 7 0.05 2.48 -8.43
C LYS A 7 1.45 1.91 -8.36
N VAL A 8 2.26 2.23 -9.35
CA VAL A 8 3.70 1.92 -9.37
C VAL A 8 4.45 3.22 -9.20
N PHE A 9 5.36 3.28 -8.23
CA PHE A 9 6.16 4.47 -7.98
C PHE A 9 7.53 4.10 -7.41
N ARG A 10 8.44 5.09 -7.43
CA ARG A 10 9.74 4.98 -6.80
C ARG A 10 9.68 5.69 -5.44
N SER A 11 9.96 4.98 -4.36
CA SER A 11 10.03 5.56 -3.01
C SER A 11 11.19 6.56 -2.89
N LYS A 12 11.15 7.42 -1.88
CA LYS A 12 12.29 8.31 -1.55
C LYS A 12 13.59 7.56 -1.30
N ALA A 13 13.52 6.32 -0.83
CA ALA A 13 14.68 5.45 -0.64
C ALA A 13 15.20 4.83 -1.96
N GLY A 14 14.60 5.18 -3.10
CA GLY A 14 15.00 4.72 -4.42
C GLY A 14 14.46 3.35 -4.82
N LYS A 15 13.54 2.77 -4.03
CA LYS A 15 12.93 1.46 -4.25
C LYS A 15 11.69 1.54 -5.13
N THR A 16 11.47 0.55 -5.98
CA THR A 16 10.22 0.35 -6.72
C THR A 16 9.17 -0.25 -5.80
N VAL A 17 8.04 0.44 -5.68
CA VAL A 17 6.90 0.02 -4.88
C VAL A 17 5.68 -0.07 -5.79
N ILE A 18 4.93 -1.17 -5.64
CA ILE A 18 3.69 -1.44 -6.33
C ILE A 18 2.61 -1.58 -5.26
N VAL A 19 1.61 -0.70 -5.32
CA VAL A 19 0.43 -0.72 -4.44
C VAL A 19 -0.77 -1.13 -5.28
N ARG A 20 -1.49 -2.16 -4.85
CA ARG A 20 -2.75 -2.59 -5.44
C ARG A 20 -3.86 -2.42 -4.42
N VAL A 21 -4.94 -1.77 -4.82
CA VAL A 21 -6.16 -1.61 -4.01
C VAL A 21 -7.29 -2.33 -4.73
N PHE A 22 -7.87 -3.31 -4.07
CA PHE A 22 -8.98 -4.10 -4.61
C PHE A 22 -10.29 -3.65 -3.96
N PHE A 23 -11.26 -3.32 -4.80
CA PHE A 23 -12.62 -2.98 -4.39
C PHE A 23 -13.49 -4.22 -4.55
N THR A 24 -13.58 -4.99 -3.46
CA THR A 24 -14.50 -6.13 -3.30
C THR A 24 -15.65 -5.66 -2.37
N PRO A 25 -16.48 -6.52 -1.74
CA PRO A 25 -17.37 -6.06 -0.67
C PRO A 25 -16.66 -5.28 0.46
N GLY A 26 -15.33 -5.37 0.55
CA GLY A 26 -14.48 -4.45 1.30
C GLY A 26 -13.23 -4.03 0.51
N VAL A 27 -12.39 -3.20 1.15
CA VAL A 27 -11.11 -2.76 0.60
C VAL A 27 -10.02 -3.73 1.03
N LYS A 28 -9.26 -4.26 0.06
CA LYS A 28 -8.00 -4.99 0.29
C LYS A 28 -6.86 -4.18 -0.30
N VAL A 29 -5.74 -4.10 0.41
CA VAL A 29 -4.50 -3.47 -0.07
C VAL A 29 -3.42 -4.54 -0.16
N GLU A 30 -2.65 -4.53 -1.24
CA GLU A 30 -1.43 -5.32 -1.39
C GLU A 30 -0.26 -4.39 -1.72
N VAL A 31 0.88 -4.59 -1.07
CA VAL A 31 2.10 -3.81 -1.27
C VAL A 31 3.23 -4.77 -1.65
N THR A 32 3.83 -4.57 -2.83
CA THR A 32 4.94 -5.41 -3.33
C THR A 32 6.03 -4.53 -3.92
N GLY A 33 7.25 -5.06 -4.08
CA GLY A 33 8.38 -4.25 -4.55
C GLY A 33 9.75 -4.82 -4.22
N ASP A 34 10.78 -3.97 -4.32
CA ASP A 34 12.20 -4.31 -4.05
C ASP A 34 12.72 -3.72 -2.71
N PHE A 35 11.85 -3.69 -1.71
CA PHE A 35 12.13 -3.33 -0.31
C PHE A 35 12.41 -4.56 0.56
N PHE A 36 12.80 -4.35 1.82
CA PHE A 36 13.13 -5.43 2.76
C PHE A 36 12.28 -5.35 4.03
N GLY A 37 11.52 -6.40 4.31
CA GLY A 37 10.69 -6.58 5.51
C GLY A 37 10.30 -8.04 5.67
N SER A 38 9.72 -8.38 6.82
CA SER A 38 9.12 -9.71 7.02
C SER A 38 7.73 -9.78 6.39
N GLU A 39 7.22 -11.00 6.18
CA GLU A 39 5.83 -11.20 5.74
C GLU A 39 4.84 -10.66 6.78
N GLU A 40 5.10 -10.86 8.08
CA GLU A 40 4.28 -10.35 9.18
C GLU A 40 4.21 -8.81 9.17
N ASP A 41 5.35 -8.14 8.99
CA ASP A 41 5.40 -6.67 8.86
C ASP A 41 4.57 -6.19 7.65
N LEU A 42 4.62 -6.92 6.54
CA LEU A 42 3.90 -6.56 5.32
C LEU A 42 2.38 -6.73 5.50
N GLU A 43 1.95 -7.83 6.12
CA GLU A 43 0.54 -8.07 6.45
C GLU A 43 -0.03 -7.00 7.38
N ASP A 44 0.75 -6.58 8.38
CA ASP A 44 0.38 -5.51 9.31
C ASP A 44 0.25 -4.16 8.59
N LEU A 45 1.22 -3.83 7.72
CA LEU A 45 1.18 -2.63 6.88
C LEU A 45 -0.08 -2.62 5.99
N GLU A 46 -0.32 -3.71 5.24
CA GLU A 46 -1.46 -3.83 4.32
C GLU A 46 -2.81 -3.70 5.04
N ARG A 47 -2.93 -4.31 6.23
CA ARG A 47 -4.13 -4.22 7.08
C ARG A 47 -4.40 -2.79 7.55
N ASP A 48 -3.38 -2.07 8.00
CA ASP A 48 -3.53 -0.68 8.43
C ASP A 48 -3.89 0.24 7.27
N LEU A 49 -3.25 0.05 6.11
CA LEU A 49 -3.51 0.81 4.89
C LEU A 49 -4.93 0.61 4.34
N ALA A 50 -5.46 -0.62 4.40
CA ALA A 50 -6.84 -0.91 4.02
C ALA A 50 -7.87 -0.15 4.88
N GLN A 51 -7.48 0.25 6.09
CA GLN A 51 -8.29 1.06 7.00
C GLN A 51 -7.93 2.56 6.94
N LEU A 52 -7.14 2.98 5.94
CA LEU A 52 -6.65 4.35 5.77
C LEU A 52 -5.84 4.88 6.97
N ARG A 53 -5.23 3.99 7.75
CA ARG A 53 -4.38 4.32 8.90
C ARG A 53 -2.91 4.28 8.48
N LEU A 54 -2.12 5.18 9.05
CA LEU A 54 -0.67 5.15 8.89
C LEU A 54 -0.12 4.02 9.78
N SER A 55 0.56 3.06 9.16
CA SER A 55 1.17 1.95 9.92
C SER A 55 2.44 2.41 10.63
N GLU A 56 2.66 1.88 11.84
CA GLU A 56 3.88 2.10 12.63
C GLU A 56 5.00 1.09 12.30
N VAL A 57 4.68 0.06 11.51
CA VAL A 57 5.62 -0.96 11.05
C VAL A 57 6.75 -0.33 10.24
N LYS A 58 7.97 -0.82 10.42
CA LYS A 58 9.16 -0.30 9.74
C LYS A 58 9.67 -1.30 8.72
N ILE A 59 9.37 -1.06 7.44
CA ILE A 59 9.92 -1.82 6.32
C ILE A 59 11.04 -1.02 5.66
N LEU A 60 12.22 -1.61 5.51
CA LEU A 60 13.40 -0.95 4.95
C LEU A 60 13.21 -0.67 3.46
N GLY A 61 13.30 0.61 3.08
CA GLY A 61 13.13 1.05 1.69
C GLY A 61 11.71 1.48 1.33
N LEU A 62 10.78 1.42 2.30
CA LEU A 62 9.41 1.93 2.21
C LEU A 62 9.24 3.17 3.09
N ASP A 63 8.48 4.15 2.60
CA ASP A 63 7.96 5.27 3.39
C ASP A 63 6.45 5.09 3.50
N ASN A 64 5.97 4.75 4.70
CA ASN A 64 4.56 4.44 4.93
C ASN A 64 3.62 5.62 4.59
N GLN A 65 4.11 6.87 4.65
CA GLN A 65 3.31 8.02 4.25
C GLN A 65 3.12 8.05 2.72
N GLU A 66 4.17 7.73 1.95
CA GLU A 66 4.07 7.66 0.48
C GLU A 66 3.07 6.59 0.05
N VAL A 67 3.14 5.41 0.69
CA VAL A 67 2.25 4.27 0.39
C VAL A 67 0.81 4.62 0.73
N LEU A 68 0.56 5.15 1.93
CA LEU A 68 -0.78 5.57 2.34
C LEU A 68 -1.36 6.63 1.41
N GLN A 69 -0.53 7.56 0.93
CA GLN A 69 -0.97 8.55 -0.03
C GLN A 69 -1.41 7.90 -1.35
N LYS A 70 -0.69 6.88 -1.84
CA LYS A 70 -1.09 6.14 -3.05
C LYS A 70 -2.37 5.33 -2.87
N VAL A 71 -2.59 4.77 -1.69
CA VAL A 71 -3.88 4.12 -1.35
C VAL A 71 -5.02 5.14 -1.35
N LYS A 72 -4.83 6.31 -0.74
CA LYS A 72 -5.83 7.40 -0.73
C LYS A 72 -6.16 7.90 -2.14
N GLU A 73 -5.16 8.09 -2.99
CA GLU A 73 -5.36 8.46 -4.40
C GLU A 73 -6.27 7.45 -5.12
N CYS A 74 -6.10 6.15 -4.87
CA CYS A 74 -6.97 5.12 -5.43
C CYS A 74 -8.41 5.25 -4.92
N ILE A 75 -8.61 5.33 -3.60
CA ILE A 75 -9.95 5.38 -2.99
C ILE A 75 -10.72 6.65 -3.40
N LEU A 76 -10.05 7.82 -3.42
CA LEU A 76 -10.66 9.08 -3.84
C LEU A 76 -11.04 9.11 -5.32
N SER A 77 -10.34 8.34 -6.16
CA SER A 77 -10.68 8.24 -7.59
C SER A 77 -11.87 7.31 -7.87
N HIS A 78 -12.31 6.55 -6.85
CA HIS A 78 -13.39 5.56 -6.94
C HIS A 78 -14.64 5.95 -6.10
N THR A 79 -14.65 7.16 -5.54
CA THR A 79 -15.82 7.76 -4.87
C THR A 79 -16.44 8.81 -5.79
#